data_AF-A0A6G6APX6-F1
#
_entry.id   AF-A0A6G6APX6-F1
#
_cell.length_a   1.000
_cell.length_b   1.000
_cell.length_c   1.000
_cell.angle_alpha   90.00
_cell.angle_beta   90.00
_cell.angle_gamma   90.00
#
_symmetry.space_group_name_H-M   'P 1'
#
loop_
_entity.id
_entity.type
_entity.pdbx_description
1 polymer ?
#
loop_
_entity_poly.entity_id
_entity_poly.type
_entity_poly.pdbx_seq_one_letter_code
_entity_poly.pdbx_strand_id
1 'polypeptide(L)' 'MKLQQNENWQTRSRGDNDSEYQIYLACADNGNGIDVTTGKPLKTYDEWCNS' A
#
# COMPACT_ATOMS: atom_id res chain seq x y z
N MET A 1 23.63 -29.87 -13.59
CA MET A 1 22.68 -28.74 -13.54
C MET A 1 23.28 -27.69 -12.61
N LYS A 2 23.51 -26.45 -13.07
CA LYS A 2 24.16 -25.40 -12.29
C LYS A 2 23.06 -24.44 -11.80
N LEU A 3 22.86 -24.35 -10.49
CA LEU A 3 21.87 -23.45 -9.90
C LEU A 3 22.37 -22.01 -10.08
N GLN A 4 21.57 -21.16 -10.72
CA GLN A 4 21.84 -19.73 -10.87
C GLN A 4 21.09 -18.97 -9.78
N GLN A 5 21.79 -18.09 -9.06
CA GLN A 5 21.19 -17.23 -8.05
C GLN A 5 20.42 -16.10 -8.74
N ASN A 6 19.09 -16.15 -8.70
CA ASN A 6 18.25 -15.05 -9.18
C ASN A 6 18.24 -13.97 -8.11
N GLU A 7 18.85 -12.82 -8.35
CA GLU A 7 18.89 -11.70 -7.39
C GLU A 7 17.50 -11.11 -7.08
N ASN A 8 16.50 -11.41 -7.93
CA ASN A 8 15.09 -11.02 -7.78
C ASN A 8 14.22 -12.16 -7.23
N TRP A 9 14.81 -13.17 -6.58
CA TRP A 9 14.08 -14.30 -5.98
C TRP A 9 13.05 -13.87 -4.94
N GLN A 10 13.27 -12.72 -4.28
CA GLN A 10 12.23 -11.99 -3.57
C GLN A 10 11.56 -11.00 -4.52
N THR A 11 10.84 -11.52 -5.52
CA THR A 11 9.87 -10.67 -6.21
C THR A 11 8.81 -10.34 -5.17
N ARG A 12 8.80 -9.09 -4.71
CA ARG A 12 7.79 -8.61 -3.78
C ARG A 12 6.44 -8.73 -4.52
N SER A 13 5.68 -9.80 -4.25
CA SER A 13 4.26 -9.87 -4.61
C SER A 13 3.51 -8.95 -3.66
N ARG A 14 3.84 -7.65 -3.70
CA ARG A 14 2.85 -6.66 -3.28
C ARG A 14 1.84 -6.60 -4.41
N GLY A 15 0.57 -6.49 -4.03
CA GLY A 15 -0.49 -6.30 -5.01
C GLY A 15 -0.22 -5.06 -5.85
N ASP A 16 -1.08 -4.79 -6.83
CA ASP A 16 -1.06 -3.50 -7.48
C ASP A 16 -1.16 -2.38 -6.43
N ASN A 17 -0.40 -1.30 -6.57
CA ASN A 17 -0.38 -0.21 -5.58
C ASN A 17 -1.79 0.38 -5.39
N ASP A 18 -2.61 0.39 -6.44
CA ASP A 18 -4.02 0.76 -6.36
C ASP A 18 -4.80 -0.19 -5.44
N SER A 19 -4.58 -1.50 -5.55
CA SER A 19 -5.22 -2.49 -4.66
C SER A 19 -4.84 -2.26 -3.19
N GLU A 20 -3.57 -1.97 -2.90
CA GLU A 20 -3.13 -1.63 -1.54
C GLU A 20 -3.75 -0.31 -1.05
N TYR A 21 -3.90 0.67 -1.94
CA TYR A 21 -4.53 1.95 -1.62
C TYR A 21 -6.03 1.81 -1.33
N GLN A 22 -6.76 0.95 -2.05
CA GLN A 22 -8.16 0.66 -1.73
C GLN A 22 -8.30 -0.01 -0.36
N ILE A 23 -7.36 -0.88 0.01
CA ILE A 23 -7.32 -1.48 1.37
C ILE A 23 -7.05 -0.40 2.41
N TYR A 24 -6.13 0.53 2.15
CA TYR A 24 -5.88 1.68 3.03
C TYR A 24 -7.17 2.47 3.26
N LEU A 25 -7.88 2.87 2.20
CA LEU A 25 -9.15 3.59 2.33
C LEU A 25 -10.18 2.79 3.12
N ALA A 26 -10.37 1.50 2.80
CA ALA A 26 -11.34 0.66 3.49
C ALA A 26 -11.05 0.48 5.00
N CYS A 27 -9.78 0.53 5.41
CA CYS A 27 -9.39 0.37 6.81
C CYS A 27 -9.31 1.70 7.57
N ALA A 28 -8.87 2.77 6.90
CA ALA A 28 -8.58 4.05 7.54
C ALA A 28 -9.77 5.02 7.47
N ASP A 29 -10.63 4.93 6.45
CA ASP A 29 -11.73 5.87 6.28
C ASP A 29 -12.82 5.67 7.34
N ASN A 30 -13.17 6.76 8.02
CA ASN A 30 -14.31 6.82 8.94
C ASN A 30 -15.66 7.06 8.24
N GLY A 31 -15.68 7.09 6.90
CA GLY A 31 -16.84 7.39 6.06
C GLY A 31 -17.03 8.88 5.76
N ASN A 32 -16.15 9.76 6.27
CA ASN A 32 -16.13 11.20 5.99
C ASN A 32 -14.78 11.67 5.43
N GLY A 33 -13.90 10.75 5.02
CA GLY A 33 -12.57 11.09 4.51
C GLY A 33 -11.56 11.43 5.61
N ILE A 34 -11.81 11.01 6.84
CA ILE A 34 -10.88 11.18 7.98
C ILE A 34 -10.32 9.81 8.37
N ASP A 35 -9.00 9.76 8.53
CA ASP A 35 -8.27 8.60 9.03
C ASP A 35 -8.62 8.36 10.51
N VAL A 36 -9.23 7.21 10.81
CA VAL A 36 -9.66 6.83 12.17
C VAL A 36 -8.50 6.73 13.17
N THR A 37 -7.29 6.47 12.70
CA THR A 37 -6.11 6.26 13.56
C THR A 37 -5.42 7.56 13.95
N THR A 38 -5.53 8.60 13.10
CA THR A 38 -4.84 9.88 13.32
C THR A 38 -5.79 11.06 13.54
N GLY A 39 -7.06 10.95 13.17
CA GLY A 39 -8.03 12.04 13.18
C GLY A 39 -7.75 13.12 12.13
N LYS A 40 -6.88 12.86 11.15
CA LYS A 40 -6.54 13.77 10.04
C LYS A 40 -7.23 13.34 8.76
N PRO A 41 -7.35 14.23 7.75
CA PRO A 41 -7.81 13.83 6.42
C PRO A 41 -7.00 12.64 5.88
N LEU A 42 -7.68 11.74 5.15
CA LEU A 42 -7.02 10.63 4.46
C LEU A 42 -5.97 11.17 3.48
N LYS A 43 -4.85 10.44 3.39
CA LYS A 43 -3.81 10.75 2.41
C LYS A 43 -4.35 10.52 1.00
N THR A 44 -3.95 11.38 0.08
CA THR A 44 -4.09 11.10 -1.35
C THR A 44 -3.23 9.90 -1.76
N TYR A 45 -3.50 9.33 -2.93
CA TYR A 45 -2.73 8.20 -3.47
C TYR A 45 -1.22 8.50 -3.51
N ASP A 46 -0.85 9.70 -3.99
CA ASP A 46 0.55 10.11 -4.09
C ASP A 46 1.19 10.31 -2.71
N GLU A 47 0.48 10.92 -1.77
CA GLU A 47 0.96 11.09 -0.40
C GLU A 47 1.12 9.75 0.32
N TRP A 48 0.24 8.80 0.04
CA TRP A 48 0.30 7.45 0.59
C TRP A 48 1.47 6.65 -0.02
N CYS A 49 1.67 6.75 -1.34
CA CYS A 49 2.74 6.05 -2.06
C CYS A 49 4.15 6.55 -1.67
N ASN A 50 4.26 7.80 -1.18
CA ASN A 50 5.52 8.43 -0.76
C ASN A 50 5.73 8.44 0.77
N SER A 51 4.91 7.74 1.55
CA SER A 51 4.91 7.77 3.03
C SER A 51 5.70 6.64 3.69
#